data_AF-A0A839YBQ4-F1
#
_entry.id   AF-A0A839YBQ4-F1
#
_cell.length_a   1.000
_cell.length_b   1.000
_cell.length_c   1.000
_cell.angle_alpha   90.00
_cell.angle_beta   90.00
_cell.angle_gamma   90.00
#
_symmetry.space_group_name_H-M   'P 1'
#
loop_
_entity.id
_entity.type
_entity.pdbx_description
1 polymer ?
#
loop_
_entity_poly.entity_id
_entity_poly.type
_entity_poly.pdbx_seq_one_letter_code
_entity_poly.pdbx_strand_id
1 'polypeptide(L)'
;MSALPSRLPPEAPLAMPEQRFDGPPPVPSAPPPIVGAIGSPTDVLARRAILVLLTLVLALFASTSLKESVLSDGIGVTDAMLLAIFFPLFALLAFGFINATVGYVVLTTGLHPGFRPVPRWSEPLQGRTAVLMPVHNEDVADVFGRLAHMADALERAGAAGSFDFFVLSDSAAANEAEELAAWEILARRSACAIYYRRRTENVGRKPGNIAEWLRRFGASYDYMLMLDADSLMGGETILGMAQIMDRRPAVGLLQTVPQVIGARTLFQRWMQFASRIYGPIATAGLVWWSGPEATFWGHNALIRVRAFAESCGLPVLPGQPPFGGTIMSHDVVEAALLRRRGWRVHMVMTEDTFEEYPPTMIDAAVRDRRWAQGNLQHLALLHASGFHWINRLQLLLGAAGYLASPLWLLLITVSVVQAVRGERGLMSGDSTGTVLFVTLALLFGPKLLGVLHAVADVRLRRSMGGTSAILRSVALDVPLSTLAAPAIALTQTIDLIGIARQRRAEWQPQNRRGDSLALAAILPRYRWHLGLGLLLLALTPLMPLTALWLAPVTLGLLLSPLVVQWTASERWGRRVAAGRLFLTDVGVPEPQPLPILEGATGHRA
;
A
#
# COMPACT_ATOMS: atom_id res chain seq x y z
N MET A 1 41.16 -23.44 -4.25
CA MET A 1 39.71 -23.35 -4.54
C MET A 1 39.02 -23.35 -3.18
N SER A 2 38.44 -22.23 -2.74
CA SER A 2 37.64 -22.25 -1.50
C SER A 2 36.43 -23.16 -1.73
N ALA A 3 36.02 -23.92 -0.71
CA ALA A 3 34.78 -24.70 -0.79
C ALA A 3 33.60 -23.77 -1.14
N LEU A 4 32.67 -24.25 -1.96
CA LEU A 4 31.45 -23.50 -2.26
C LEU A 4 30.70 -23.22 -0.95
N PRO A 5 30.17 -22.00 -0.74
CA PRO A 5 29.27 -21.72 0.38
C PRO A 5 28.11 -22.71 0.39
N SER A 6 27.62 -23.11 1.56
CA SER A 6 26.42 -23.93 1.65
C SER A 6 25.20 -23.13 1.16
N ARG A 7 24.35 -23.74 0.33
CA ARG A 7 23.11 -23.11 -0.15
C ARG A 7 22.11 -22.82 0.96
N LEU A 8 22.13 -23.63 2.01
CA LEU A 8 21.22 -23.54 3.15
C LEU A 8 21.98 -23.76 4.46
N PRO A 9 21.55 -23.15 5.57
CA PRO A 9 22.07 -23.49 6.89
C PRO A 9 21.53 -24.86 7.34
N PRO A 10 22.06 -25.43 8.44
CA PRO A 10 21.44 -26.55 9.12
C PRO A 10 19.97 -26.26 9.46
N GLU A 11 19.11 -27.28 9.36
CA GLU A 11 17.71 -27.13 9.73
C GLU A 11 17.56 -26.95 11.26
N ALA A 12 16.68 -26.03 11.63
CA ALA A 12 16.29 -25.72 13.00
C ALA A 12 14.76 -25.51 12.99
N PRO A 13 13.99 -26.60 13.11
CA PRO A 13 12.56 -26.54 12.85
C PRO A 13 11.81 -25.76 13.93
N LEU A 14 10.81 -24.99 13.50
CA LEU A 14 9.91 -24.23 14.38
C LEU A 14 8.46 -24.56 14.05
N ALA A 15 7.67 -24.93 15.06
CA ALA A 15 6.27 -25.23 14.86
C ALA A 15 5.50 -23.96 14.43
N MET A 16 4.72 -24.09 13.35
CA MET A 16 3.83 -23.04 12.85
C MET A 16 2.42 -23.62 12.70
N PRO A 17 1.67 -23.75 13.81
CA PRO A 17 0.36 -24.38 13.80
C PRO A 17 -0.65 -23.53 13.02
N GLU A 18 -1.49 -24.19 12.24
CA GLU A 18 -2.61 -23.55 11.56
C GLU A 18 -3.59 -22.96 12.58
N GLN A 19 -4.09 -21.76 12.29
CA GLN A 19 -4.98 -21.03 13.16
C GLN A 19 -6.44 -21.29 12.79
N ARG A 20 -7.28 -21.38 13.81
CA ARG A 20 -8.73 -21.42 13.67
C ARG A 20 -9.33 -20.05 13.86
N PHE A 21 -10.31 -19.67 13.04
CA PHE A 21 -10.98 -18.36 13.15
C PHE A 21 -12.33 -18.43 13.90
N ASP A 22 -12.76 -19.64 14.23
CA ASP A 22 -13.92 -19.99 15.04
C ASP A 22 -13.51 -20.49 16.44
N GLY A 23 -14.46 -20.51 17.37
CA GLY A 23 -14.24 -21.02 18.72
C GLY A 23 -13.49 -20.06 19.67
N PRO A 24 -13.04 -20.54 20.84
CA PRO A 24 -12.36 -19.71 21.81
C PRO A 24 -11.00 -19.22 21.26
N PRO A 25 -10.66 -17.93 21.44
CA PRO A 25 -9.36 -17.43 21.02
C PRO A 25 -8.23 -18.08 21.84
N PRO A 26 -7.01 -18.17 21.28
CA PRO A 26 -5.85 -18.72 21.96
C PRO A 26 -5.48 -17.82 23.14
N VAL A 27 -4.88 -18.43 24.16
CA VAL A 27 -4.33 -17.69 25.30
C VAL A 27 -3.22 -16.75 24.81
N PRO A 28 -3.22 -15.47 25.23
CA PRO A 28 -2.13 -14.56 24.91
C PRO A 28 -0.78 -15.10 25.38
N SER A 29 0.22 -15.04 24.51
CA SER A 29 1.59 -15.55 24.75
C SER A 29 2.64 -14.44 24.79
N ALA A 30 2.26 -13.22 24.40
CA ALA A 30 3.18 -12.09 24.36
C ALA A 30 3.63 -11.67 25.78
N PRO A 31 4.90 -11.29 25.96
CA PRO A 31 5.38 -10.69 27.21
C PRO A 31 4.58 -9.44 27.58
N PRO A 32 4.48 -9.09 28.88
CA PRO A 32 3.85 -7.86 29.30
C PRO A 32 4.57 -6.65 28.67
N PRO A 33 3.84 -5.63 28.21
CA PRO A 33 4.46 -4.44 27.66
C PRO A 33 5.18 -3.65 28.76
N ILE A 34 6.29 -3.02 28.38
CA ILE A 34 6.95 -2.03 29.24
C ILE A 34 6.04 -0.78 29.30
N VAL A 35 5.51 -0.47 30.48
CA VAL A 35 4.62 0.67 30.72
C VAL A 35 5.37 1.98 30.50
N GLY A 36 4.73 2.97 29.88
CA GLY A 36 5.33 4.29 29.59
C GLY A 36 6.28 4.31 28.39
N ALA A 37 6.48 3.17 27.73
CA ALA A 37 7.38 3.06 26.61
C ALA A 37 6.73 3.61 25.31
N ILE A 38 7.51 4.37 24.51
CA ILE A 38 7.11 4.94 23.21
C ILE A 38 6.34 3.89 22.37
N GLY A 39 5.18 4.25 21.81
CA GLY A 39 4.29 3.35 21.06
C GLY A 39 3.18 2.70 21.91
N SER A 40 3.11 2.95 23.22
CA SER A 40 2.01 2.47 24.08
C SER A 40 1.30 3.62 24.81
N PRO A 41 0.63 4.53 24.08
CA PRO A 41 -0.02 5.66 24.72
C PRO A 41 -1.16 5.19 25.63
N THR A 42 -1.26 5.75 26.83
CA THR A 42 -2.37 5.47 27.76
C THR A 42 -3.69 6.10 27.28
N ASP A 43 -3.61 7.05 26.35
CA ASP A 43 -4.73 7.83 25.79
C ASP A 43 -5.27 7.26 24.47
N VAL A 44 -4.83 6.08 24.01
CA VAL A 44 -5.23 5.51 22.70
C VAL A 44 -6.75 5.42 22.53
N LEU A 45 -7.50 5.11 23.58
CA LEU A 45 -8.97 5.07 23.53
C LEU A 45 -9.56 6.45 23.21
N ALA A 46 -9.06 7.50 23.86
CA ALA A 46 -9.52 8.87 23.62
C ALA A 46 -9.20 9.32 22.19
N ARG A 47 -8.01 8.99 21.68
CA ARG A 47 -7.61 9.28 20.29
C ARG A 47 -8.59 8.67 19.27
N ARG A 48 -8.94 7.40 19.49
CA ARG A 48 -9.89 6.66 18.64
C ARG A 48 -11.30 7.24 18.74
N ALA A 49 -11.75 7.59 19.95
CA ALA A 49 -13.04 8.23 20.13
C ALA A 49 -13.12 9.57 19.39
N ILE A 50 -12.08 10.42 19.49
CA ILE A 50 -12.01 11.69 18.75
C ILE A 50 -12.11 11.45 17.24
N LEU A 51 -11.30 10.52 16.70
CA LEU A 51 -11.32 10.18 15.28
C LEU A 51 -12.72 9.76 14.80
N VAL A 52 -13.34 8.82 15.50
CA VAL A 52 -14.66 8.27 15.13
C VAL A 52 -15.75 9.33 15.28
N LEU A 53 -15.78 10.06 16.40
CA LEU A 53 -16.81 11.07 16.66
C LEU A 53 -16.74 12.22 15.65
N LEU A 54 -15.54 12.75 15.35
CA LEU A 54 -15.39 13.81 14.35
C LEU A 54 -15.77 13.33 12.94
N THR A 55 -15.43 12.08 12.60
CA THR A 55 -15.85 11.46 11.34
C THR A 55 -17.37 11.41 11.23
N LEU A 56 -18.05 10.92 12.28
CA LEU A 56 -19.51 10.82 12.30
C LEU A 56 -20.17 12.20 12.26
N VAL A 57 -19.64 13.17 13.01
CA VAL A 57 -20.17 14.56 13.00
C VAL A 57 -20.10 15.16 11.60
N LEU A 58 -18.96 15.06 10.91
CA LEU A 58 -18.81 15.60 9.55
C LEU A 58 -19.70 14.87 8.53
N ALA A 59 -19.78 13.54 8.62
CA ALA A 59 -20.64 12.74 7.73
C ALA A 59 -22.12 13.04 7.95
N LEU A 60 -22.55 13.16 9.21
CA LEU A 60 -23.91 13.54 9.57
C LEU A 60 -24.21 14.96 9.11
N PHE A 61 -23.32 15.93 9.35
CA PHE A 61 -23.49 17.31 8.92
C PHE A 61 -23.66 17.42 7.39
N ALA A 62 -22.83 16.72 6.62
CA ALA A 62 -22.98 16.67 5.16
C ALA A 62 -24.33 16.06 4.74
N SER A 63 -24.73 14.97 5.40
CA SER A 63 -25.98 14.26 5.08
C SER A 63 -27.22 15.05 5.48
N THR A 64 -27.20 15.77 6.60
CA THR A 64 -28.31 16.65 7.02
C THR A 64 -28.43 17.88 6.13
N SER A 65 -27.32 18.43 5.66
CA SER A 65 -27.34 19.54 4.68
C SER A 65 -28.02 19.11 3.38
N LEU A 66 -27.93 17.83 3.01
CA LEU A 66 -28.59 17.30 1.81
C LEU A 66 -30.08 17.02 2.04
N LYS A 67 -30.45 16.64 3.27
CA LYS A 67 -31.83 16.35 3.67
C LYS A 67 -32.78 17.52 3.37
N GLU A 68 -32.35 18.76 3.57
CA GLU A 68 -33.19 19.95 3.29
C GLU A 68 -33.57 20.06 1.81
N SER A 69 -32.63 19.76 0.91
CA SER A 69 -32.87 19.76 -0.54
C SER A 69 -33.74 18.59 -1.00
N VAL A 70 -33.52 17.42 -0.40
CA VAL A 70 -34.14 16.14 -0.80
C VAL A 70 -35.54 15.96 -0.20
N LEU A 71 -35.85 16.57 0.95
CA LEU A 71 -37.15 16.44 1.62
C LEU A 71 -38.16 17.53 1.27
N SER A 72 -37.82 18.47 0.38
CA SER A 72 -38.69 19.62 0.10
C SER A 72 -40.02 19.21 -0.57
N ASP A 73 -40.06 18.08 -1.28
CA ASP A 73 -41.20 17.67 -2.11
C ASP A 73 -41.78 16.27 -1.72
N GLY A 74 -41.30 15.67 -0.62
CA GLY A 74 -41.60 14.28 -0.19
C GLY A 74 -40.36 13.35 -0.24
N ILE A 75 -40.47 12.09 0.23
CA ILE A 75 -39.39 11.09 0.10
C ILE A 75 -39.71 10.13 -1.05
N GLY A 76 -39.03 10.29 -2.18
CA GLY A 76 -39.02 9.32 -3.26
C GLY A 76 -38.08 8.14 -3.01
N VAL A 77 -38.16 7.11 -3.86
CA VAL A 77 -37.23 5.97 -3.80
C VAL A 77 -35.80 6.41 -4.16
N THR A 78 -35.66 7.31 -5.13
CA THR A 78 -34.36 7.89 -5.56
C THR A 78 -33.70 8.66 -4.43
N ASP A 79 -34.48 9.40 -3.64
CA ASP A 79 -34.04 10.17 -2.47
C ASP A 79 -33.52 9.28 -1.34
N ALA A 80 -34.28 8.22 -1.02
CA ALA A 80 -33.87 7.24 -0.02
C ALA A 80 -32.58 6.51 -0.43
N MET A 81 -32.46 6.13 -1.70
CA MET A 81 -31.23 5.55 -2.24
C MET A 81 -30.05 6.52 -2.16
N LEU A 82 -30.26 7.78 -2.54
CA LEU A 82 -29.23 8.82 -2.51
C LEU A 82 -28.71 9.03 -1.09
N LEU A 83 -29.59 9.20 -0.10
CA LEU A 83 -29.19 9.38 1.30
C LEU A 83 -28.47 8.15 1.87
N ALA A 84 -28.95 6.94 1.54
CA ALA A 84 -28.34 5.69 1.99
C ALA A 84 -26.92 5.47 1.45
N ILE A 85 -26.63 5.95 0.24
CA ILE A 85 -25.31 5.87 -0.40
C ILE A 85 -24.40 7.02 0.02
N PHE A 86 -24.96 8.22 0.17
CA PHE A 86 -24.22 9.44 0.46
C PHE A 86 -23.53 9.37 1.82
N PHE A 87 -24.24 8.96 2.88
CA PHE A 87 -23.68 8.89 4.23
C PHE A 87 -22.40 8.04 4.33
N PRO A 88 -22.36 6.76 3.90
CA PRO A 88 -21.16 5.95 4.00
C PRO A 88 -19.99 6.49 3.15
N LEU A 89 -20.27 7.06 1.96
CA LEU A 89 -19.23 7.70 1.15
C LEU A 89 -18.62 8.92 1.84
N PHE A 90 -19.45 9.78 2.43
CA PHE A 90 -18.98 10.96 3.15
C PHE A 90 -18.32 10.59 4.48
N ALA A 91 -18.73 9.51 5.14
CA ALA A 91 -18.02 8.97 6.31
C ALA A 91 -16.60 8.52 5.94
N LEU A 92 -16.40 7.88 4.80
CA LEU A 92 -15.05 7.52 4.33
C LEU A 92 -14.20 8.75 3.99
N LEU A 93 -14.77 9.74 3.30
CA LEU A 93 -14.09 11.02 3.03
C LEU A 93 -13.72 11.75 4.32
N ALA A 94 -14.66 11.86 5.25
CA ALA A 94 -14.46 12.49 6.56
C ALA A 94 -13.38 11.76 7.37
N PHE A 95 -13.38 10.41 7.36
CA PHE A 95 -12.36 9.62 8.03
C PHE A 95 -10.96 9.93 7.49
N GLY A 96 -10.80 9.92 6.15
CA GLY A 96 -9.53 10.27 5.50
C GLY A 96 -9.08 11.69 5.82
N PHE A 97 -10.01 12.66 5.79
CA PHE A 97 -9.74 14.05 6.13
C PHE A 97 -9.31 14.25 7.59
N ILE A 98 -10.03 13.67 8.56
CA ILE A 98 -9.69 13.77 9.98
C ILE A 98 -8.36 13.07 10.24
N ASN A 99 -8.12 11.89 9.66
CA ASN A 99 -6.83 11.20 9.77
C ASN A 99 -5.67 12.09 9.30
N ALA A 100 -5.79 12.69 8.11
CA ALA A 100 -4.79 13.60 7.57
C ALA A 100 -4.62 14.88 8.40
N THR A 101 -5.72 15.42 8.92
CA THR A 101 -5.73 16.62 9.78
C THR A 101 -5.00 16.35 11.10
N VAL A 102 -5.30 15.24 11.76
CA VAL A 102 -4.59 14.81 12.96
C VAL A 102 -3.10 14.63 12.66
N GLY A 103 -2.75 13.96 11.57
CA GLY A 103 -1.35 13.79 11.21
C GLY A 103 -0.63 15.10 10.93
N TYR A 104 -1.28 16.06 10.25
CA TYR A 104 -0.76 17.41 10.07
C TYR A 104 -0.50 18.10 11.41
N VAL A 105 -1.47 18.09 12.33
CA VAL A 105 -1.33 18.70 13.67
C VAL A 105 -0.19 18.04 14.44
N VAL A 106 -0.15 16.71 14.47
CA VAL A 106 0.85 15.94 15.23
C VAL A 106 2.27 16.18 14.70
N LEU A 107 2.45 16.34 13.39
CA LEU A 107 3.75 16.67 12.80
C LEU A 107 4.14 18.13 13.01
N THR A 108 3.22 19.07 12.83
CA THR A 108 3.52 20.52 12.93
C THR A 108 3.73 20.98 14.38
N THR A 109 3.07 20.35 15.35
CA THR A 109 3.28 20.61 16.78
C THR A 109 4.50 19.90 17.36
N GLY A 110 5.15 19.00 16.59
CA GLY A 110 6.28 18.21 17.06
C GLY A 110 5.91 17.04 17.98
N LEU A 111 4.62 16.72 18.15
CA LEU A 111 4.15 15.55 18.91
C LEU A 111 4.59 14.23 18.27
N HIS A 112 4.89 14.22 16.97
CA HIS A 112 5.59 13.13 16.31
C HIS A 112 6.74 13.68 15.45
N PRO A 113 7.92 13.04 15.45
CA PRO A 113 9.10 13.54 14.74
C PRO A 113 9.02 13.47 13.21
N GLY A 114 7.97 12.82 12.67
CA GLY A 114 7.84 12.50 11.24
C GLY A 114 8.76 11.36 10.81
N PHE A 115 9.11 11.35 9.53
CA PHE A 115 10.14 10.45 9.01
C PHE A 115 11.50 10.88 9.56
N ARG A 116 12.16 9.99 10.31
CA ARG A 116 13.52 10.20 10.82
C ARG A 116 14.33 8.91 10.77
N PRO A 117 15.68 9.00 10.80
CA PRO A 117 16.51 7.82 11.00
C PRO A 117 16.08 7.05 12.25
N VAL A 118 16.09 5.72 12.17
CA VAL A 118 15.79 4.86 13.32
C VAL A 118 16.79 5.17 14.44
N PRO A 119 16.37 5.22 15.73
CA PRO A 119 17.30 5.34 16.83
C PRO A 119 18.38 4.24 16.80
N ARG A 120 19.59 4.62 17.19
CA ARG A 120 20.76 3.74 17.23
C ARG A 120 21.35 3.73 18.62
N TRP A 121 21.85 2.58 19.02
CA TRP A 121 22.49 2.39 20.31
C TRP A 121 23.85 1.69 20.11
N SER A 122 24.76 1.89 21.06
CA SER A 122 26.13 1.34 20.99
C SER A 122 26.21 -0.14 21.39
N GLU A 123 25.21 -0.65 22.10
CA GLU A 123 25.19 -2.06 22.51
C GLU A 123 25.07 -2.99 21.28
N PRO A 124 25.81 -4.11 21.28
CA PRO A 124 25.67 -5.14 20.25
C PRO A 124 24.24 -5.66 20.16
N LEU A 125 23.88 -6.16 18.98
CA LEU A 125 22.64 -6.93 18.82
C LEU A 125 22.68 -8.18 19.68
N GLN A 126 21.55 -8.48 20.32
CA GLN A 126 21.38 -9.72 21.08
C GLN A 126 20.76 -10.81 20.20
N GLY A 127 19.81 -10.44 19.35
CA GLY A 127 19.12 -11.37 18.47
C GLY A 127 19.77 -11.52 17.09
N ARG A 128 19.61 -12.71 16.49
CA ARG A 128 20.00 -12.99 15.10
C ARG A 128 18.84 -12.74 14.15
N THR A 129 19.11 -12.10 13.01
CA THR A 129 18.07 -11.70 12.05
C THR A 129 18.23 -12.41 10.70
N ALA A 130 17.15 -13.02 10.22
CA ALA A 130 17.07 -13.52 8.85
C ALA A 130 16.46 -12.46 7.92
N VAL A 131 17.14 -12.07 6.85
CA VAL A 131 16.59 -11.20 5.81
C VAL A 131 15.99 -12.08 4.71
N LEU A 132 14.66 -12.08 4.58
CA LEU A 132 13.94 -12.96 3.67
C LEU A 132 13.53 -12.18 2.42
N MET A 133 13.98 -12.65 1.26
CA MET A 133 13.67 -12.09 -0.05
C MET A 133 12.94 -13.14 -0.90
N PRO A 134 11.60 -13.19 -0.88
CA PRO A 134 10.81 -13.99 -1.81
C PRO A 134 10.95 -13.47 -3.25
N VAL A 135 11.14 -14.39 -4.20
CA VAL A 135 11.32 -14.09 -5.63
C VAL A 135 10.36 -14.96 -6.44
N HIS A 136 9.72 -14.39 -7.46
CA HIS A 136 8.89 -15.05 -8.45
C HIS A 136 9.05 -14.43 -9.86
N ASN A 137 10.13 -14.83 -10.55
CA ASN A 137 10.49 -14.40 -11.91
C ASN A 137 10.86 -12.91 -12.06
N GLU A 138 11.30 -12.25 -10.98
CA GLU A 138 11.92 -10.93 -11.11
C GLU A 138 13.28 -11.00 -11.80
N ASP A 139 13.75 -9.82 -12.26
CA ASP A 139 15.06 -9.67 -12.88
C ASP A 139 16.14 -10.02 -11.86
N VAL A 140 16.96 -11.02 -12.19
CA VAL A 140 17.96 -11.59 -11.27
C VAL A 140 19.01 -10.55 -10.90
N ALA A 141 19.46 -9.74 -11.87
CA ALA A 141 20.48 -8.73 -11.63
C ALA A 141 19.97 -7.65 -10.66
N ASP A 142 18.72 -7.21 -10.82
CA ASP A 142 18.10 -6.23 -9.93
C ASP A 142 17.93 -6.79 -8.50
N VAL A 143 17.41 -8.01 -8.34
CA VAL A 143 17.21 -8.64 -7.03
C VAL A 143 18.53 -8.83 -6.28
N PHE A 144 19.51 -9.46 -6.92
CA PHE A 144 20.79 -9.71 -6.27
C PHE A 144 21.62 -8.42 -6.10
N GLY A 145 21.42 -7.41 -6.95
CA GLY A 145 21.99 -6.07 -6.74
C GLY A 145 21.46 -5.40 -5.47
N ARG A 146 20.15 -5.47 -5.21
CA ARG A 146 19.55 -4.97 -3.95
C ARG A 146 20.06 -5.72 -2.72
N LEU A 147 20.16 -7.06 -2.81
CA LEU A 147 20.72 -7.89 -1.74
C LEU A 147 22.18 -7.53 -1.44
N ALA A 148 23.00 -7.39 -2.47
CA ALA A 148 24.39 -6.96 -2.33
C ALA A 148 24.49 -5.60 -1.64
N HIS A 149 23.67 -4.62 -2.06
CA HIS A 149 23.65 -3.30 -1.44
C HIS A 149 23.34 -3.37 0.06
N MET A 150 22.33 -4.14 0.46
CA MET A 150 21.93 -4.28 1.86
C MET A 150 23.00 -5.03 2.68
N ALA A 151 23.57 -6.10 2.14
CA ALA A 151 24.62 -6.86 2.81
C ALA A 151 25.90 -6.02 3.01
N ASP A 152 26.35 -5.31 1.96
CA ASP A 152 27.51 -4.41 2.03
C ASP A 152 27.25 -3.25 3.02
N ALA A 153 26.01 -2.76 3.11
CA ALA A 153 25.63 -1.73 4.08
C ALA A 153 25.68 -2.24 5.53
N LEU A 154 25.24 -3.47 5.80
CA LEU A 154 25.31 -4.10 7.13
C LEU A 154 26.76 -4.45 7.52
N GLU A 155 27.59 -4.82 6.55
CA GLU A 155 29.02 -5.01 6.77
C GLU A 155 29.70 -3.70 7.17
N ARG A 156 29.44 -2.60 6.45
CA ARG A 156 29.95 -1.26 6.82
C ARG A 156 29.49 -0.80 8.20
N ALA A 157 28.30 -1.23 8.62
CA ALA A 157 27.76 -0.97 9.96
C ALA A 157 28.37 -1.89 11.05
N GLY A 158 29.29 -2.80 10.70
CA GLY A 158 29.94 -3.73 11.62
C GLY A 158 29.03 -4.85 12.14
N ALA A 159 27.90 -5.11 11.47
CA ALA A 159 26.86 -6.00 11.97
C ALA A 159 26.66 -7.28 11.15
N ALA A 160 27.49 -7.54 10.14
CA ALA A 160 27.33 -8.67 9.22
C ALA A 160 27.08 -10.02 9.92
N GLY A 161 27.79 -10.32 11.02
CA GLY A 161 27.63 -11.58 11.75
C GLY A 161 26.28 -11.77 12.47
N SER A 162 25.42 -10.74 12.53
CA SER A 162 24.07 -10.82 13.10
C SER A 162 22.97 -11.02 12.07
N PHE A 163 23.31 -11.02 10.77
CA PHE A 163 22.35 -11.06 9.66
C PHE A 163 22.70 -12.14 8.64
N ASP A 164 21.70 -12.95 8.29
CA ASP A 164 21.79 -13.88 7.16
C ASP A 164 20.68 -13.60 6.17
N PHE A 165 21.00 -13.65 4.88
CA PHE A 165 20.05 -13.42 3.80
C PHE A 165 19.55 -14.74 3.22
N PHE A 166 18.26 -14.79 2.88
CA PHE A 166 17.63 -15.93 2.23
C PHE A 166 16.90 -15.48 0.98
N VAL A 167 17.36 -15.96 -0.17
CA VAL A 167 16.64 -15.87 -1.43
C VAL A 167 15.68 -17.06 -1.52
N LEU A 168 14.39 -16.75 -1.45
CA LEU A 168 13.30 -17.74 -1.41
C LEU A 168 12.56 -17.73 -2.75
N SER A 169 13.04 -18.51 -3.71
CA SER A 169 12.55 -18.50 -5.09
C SER A 169 11.36 -19.43 -5.32
N ASP A 170 10.28 -18.85 -5.82
CA ASP A 170 9.12 -19.48 -6.48
C ASP A 170 9.21 -19.31 -8.01
N SER A 171 10.38 -18.94 -8.56
CA SER A 171 10.56 -18.72 -9.99
C SER A 171 10.40 -20.02 -10.80
N ALA A 172 10.09 -19.87 -12.08
CA ALA A 172 10.10 -20.97 -13.04
C ALA A 172 11.50 -21.60 -13.11
N ALA A 173 11.56 -22.91 -13.42
CA ALA A 173 12.81 -23.65 -13.51
C ALA A 173 13.82 -23.03 -14.49
N ALA A 174 13.35 -22.31 -15.51
CA ALA A 174 14.21 -21.61 -16.47
C ALA A 174 15.09 -20.52 -15.85
N ASN A 175 14.67 -19.90 -14.74
CA ASN A 175 15.43 -18.84 -14.07
C ASN A 175 16.46 -19.39 -13.07
N GLU A 176 16.36 -20.67 -12.69
CA GLU A 176 17.19 -21.25 -11.61
C GLU A 176 18.69 -21.17 -11.89
N ALA A 177 19.11 -21.40 -13.14
CA ALA A 177 20.53 -21.35 -13.50
C ALA A 177 21.12 -19.95 -13.31
N GLU A 178 20.38 -18.91 -13.70
CA GLU A 178 20.79 -17.51 -13.55
C GLU A 178 20.79 -17.09 -12.08
N GLU A 179 19.73 -17.44 -11.33
CA GLU A 179 19.64 -17.18 -9.89
C GLU A 179 20.77 -17.86 -9.10
N LEU A 180 21.12 -19.11 -9.44
CA LEU A 180 22.23 -19.83 -8.81
C LEU A 180 23.59 -19.18 -9.10
N ALA A 181 23.81 -18.75 -10.35
CA ALA A 181 25.05 -18.06 -10.72
C ALA A 181 25.20 -16.74 -9.97
N ALA A 182 24.14 -15.93 -9.89
CA ALA A 182 24.13 -14.68 -9.14
C ALA A 182 24.31 -14.91 -7.63
N TRP A 183 23.66 -15.94 -7.07
CA TRP A 183 23.84 -16.34 -5.68
C TRP A 183 25.27 -16.73 -5.38
N GLU A 184 25.91 -17.55 -6.20
CA GLU A 184 27.28 -18.02 -5.97
C GLU A 184 28.28 -16.85 -5.94
N ILE A 185 28.11 -15.88 -6.84
CA ILE A 185 28.93 -14.66 -6.86
C ILE A 185 28.74 -13.88 -5.55
N LEU A 186 27.48 -13.63 -5.16
CA LEU A 186 27.19 -12.83 -3.98
C LEU A 186 27.62 -13.52 -2.68
N ALA A 187 27.36 -14.83 -2.55
CA ALA A 187 27.69 -15.62 -1.38
C ALA A 187 29.19 -15.75 -1.12
N ARG A 188 30.03 -15.70 -2.16
CA ARG A 188 31.50 -15.75 -2.02
C ARG A 188 32.10 -14.42 -1.59
N ARG A 189 31.49 -13.29 -1.97
CA ARG A 189 32.03 -11.95 -1.67
C ARG A 189 31.47 -11.31 -0.41
N SER A 190 30.29 -11.73 0.04
CA SER A 190 29.60 -11.07 1.15
C SER A 190 30.14 -11.54 2.49
N ALA A 191 30.30 -10.60 3.43
CA ALA A 191 30.55 -10.92 4.84
C ALA A 191 29.31 -11.49 5.56
N CYS A 192 28.10 -11.20 5.06
CA CYS A 192 26.87 -11.81 5.55
C CYS A 192 26.69 -13.19 4.91
N ALA A 193 26.11 -14.15 5.62
CA ALA A 193 25.77 -15.43 4.97
C ALA A 193 24.60 -15.20 4.00
N ILE A 194 24.74 -15.72 2.76
CA ILE A 194 23.72 -15.61 1.73
C ILE A 194 23.27 -17.02 1.34
N TYR A 195 22.00 -17.33 1.58
CA TYR A 195 21.38 -18.61 1.31
C TYR A 195 20.39 -18.52 0.14
N TYR A 196 20.23 -19.63 -0.57
CA TYR A 196 19.34 -19.74 -1.72
C TYR A 196 18.53 -21.03 -1.67
N ARG A 197 17.23 -20.90 -1.92
CA ARG A 197 16.30 -22.03 -2.09
C ARG A 197 15.30 -21.72 -3.18
N ARG A 198 15.15 -22.64 -4.13
CA ARG A 198 14.00 -22.70 -5.03
C ARG A 198 13.01 -23.79 -4.59
N ARG A 199 11.71 -23.50 -4.63
CA ARG A 199 10.67 -24.52 -4.48
C ARG A 199 10.35 -25.14 -5.84
N THR A 200 10.10 -26.45 -5.84
CA THR A 200 9.55 -27.16 -7.00
C THR A 200 8.04 -27.00 -7.09
N GLU A 201 7.36 -26.92 -5.93
CA GLU A 201 5.92 -26.74 -5.81
C GLU A 201 5.61 -25.47 -5.00
N ASN A 202 5.00 -24.48 -5.68
CA ASN A 202 4.74 -23.16 -5.10
C ASN A 202 3.42 -23.10 -4.34
N VAL A 203 3.23 -24.03 -3.40
CA VAL A 203 2.01 -24.07 -2.57
C VAL A 203 1.93 -22.80 -1.73
N GLY A 204 0.79 -22.12 -1.77
CA GLY A 204 0.50 -20.94 -0.95
C GLY A 204 1.27 -19.66 -1.33
N ARG A 205 1.98 -19.62 -2.47
CA ARG A 205 2.75 -18.44 -2.95
C ARG A 205 3.71 -17.91 -1.85
N LYS A 206 3.85 -16.57 -1.72
CA LYS A 206 4.68 -15.90 -0.71
C LYS A 206 4.40 -16.41 0.73
N PRO A 207 3.16 -16.43 1.25
CA PRO A 207 2.87 -17.01 2.57
C PRO A 207 3.37 -18.43 2.75
N GLY A 208 3.14 -19.29 1.75
CA GLY A 208 3.60 -20.67 1.80
C GLY A 208 5.13 -20.80 1.79
N ASN A 209 5.81 -19.94 1.03
CA ASN A 209 7.27 -19.91 0.93
C ASN A 209 7.90 -19.52 2.29
N ILE A 210 7.34 -18.49 2.93
CA ILE A 210 7.73 -18.04 4.27
C ILE A 210 7.39 -19.10 5.33
N ALA A 211 6.20 -19.70 5.27
CA ALA A 211 5.80 -20.76 6.21
C ALA A 211 6.71 -22.00 6.13
N GLU A 212 7.12 -22.40 4.92
CA GLU A 212 8.09 -23.47 4.75
C GLU A 212 9.45 -23.09 5.34
N TRP A 213 9.93 -21.85 5.11
CA TRP A 213 11.17 -21.38 5.71
C TRP A 213 11.12 -21.39 7.24
N LEU A 214 10.04 -20.88 7.84
CA LEU A 214 9.82 -20.88 9.29
C LEU A 214 9.88 -22.31 9.86
N ARG A 215 9.18 -23.25 9.23
CA ARG A 215 9.13 -24.64 9.68
C ARG A 215 10.47 -25.36 9.63
N ARG A 216 11.39 -24.94 8.76
CA ARG A 216 12.68 -25.60 8.54
C ARG A 216 13.83 -24.90 9.24
N PHE A 217 13.82 -23.58 9.34
CA PHE A 217 14.96 -22.77 9.79
C PHE A 217 14.63 -21.77 10.89
N GLY A 218 13.35 -21.53 11.17
CA GLY A 218 12.90 -20.42 12.03
C GLY A 218 13.46 -20.47 13.45
N ALA A 219 13.77 -21.65 14.00
CA ALA A 219 14.26 -21.74 15.39
C ALA A 219 15.68 -21.20 15.57
N SER A 220 16.44 -20.94 14.49
CA SER A 220 17.78 -20.33 14.55
C SER A 220 17.78 -18.80 14.59
N TYR A 221 16.62 -18.16 14.46
CA TYR A 221 16.52 -16.70 14.31
C TYR A 221 15.51 -16.11 15.29
N ASP A 222 15.88 -14.98 15.90
CA ASP A 222 14.98 -14.21 16.76
C ASP A 222 14.05 -13.34 15.92
N TYR A 223 14.59 -12.79 14.83
CA TYR A 223 13.92 -11.88 13.93
C TYR A 223 13.98 -12.33 12.48
N MET A 224 12.97 -11.96 11.72
CA MET A 224 13.00 -11.99 10.26
C MET A 224 12.62 -10.63 9.70
N LEU A 225 13.42 -10.11 8.79
CA LEU A 225 13.09 -8.96 7.96
C LEU A 225 12.43 -9.48 6.69
N MET A 226 11.12 -9.28 6.54
CA MET A 226 10.42 -9.69 5.32
C MET A 226 10.48 -8.58 4.28
N LEU A 227 10.96 -8.90 3.09
CA LEU A 227 11.09 -8.01 1.94
C LEU A 227 10.22 -8.47 0.78
N ASP A 228 10.02 -7.59 -0.20
CA ASP A 228 9.62 -7.92 -1.57
C ASP A 228 10.83 -7.75 -2.50
N ALA A 229 10.79 -8.36 -3.69
CA ALA A 229 11.90 -8.37 -4.64
C ALA A 229 12.34 -6.96 -5.13
N ASP A 230 11.45 -5.96 -5.01
CA ASP A 230 11.68 -4.55 -5.31
C ASP A 230 11.99 -3.69 -4.07
N SER A 231 12.11 -4.32 -2.89
CA SER A 231 12.42 -3.65 -1.64
C SER A 231 13.90 -3.34 -1.50
N LEU A 232 14.21 -2.16 -0.96
CA LEU A 232 15.56 -1.74 -0.62
C LEU A 232 15.56 -0.99 0.71
N MET A 233 16.50 -1.30 1.59
CA MET A 233 16.60 -0.64 2.90
C MET A 233 18.06 -0.28 3.23
N GLY A 234 18.26 0.77 4.02
CA GLY A 234 19.57 1.15 4.54
C GLY A 234 20.02 0.22 5.69
N GLY A 235 21.30 -0.13 5.73
CA GLY A 235 21.86 -0.99 6.78
C GLY A 235 21.65 -0.44 8.19
N GLU A 236 21.80 0.88 8.38
CA GLU A 236 21.53 1.55 9.66
C GLU A 236 20.06 1.44 10.09
N THR A 237 19.12 1.52 9.15
CA THR A 237 17.69 1.35 9.42
C THR A 237 17.38 -0.08 9.83
N ILE A 238 17.88 -1.07 9.09
CA ILE A 238 17.72 -2.51 9.42
C ILE A 238 18.25 -2.79 10.83
N LEU A 239 19.47 -2.32 11.11
CA LEU A 239 20.14 -2.54 12.39
C LEU A 239 19.44 -1.81 13.55
N GLY A 240 19.01 -0.57 13.35
CA GLY A 240 18.23 0.17 14.36
C GLY A 240 16.89 -0.50 14.67
N MET A 241 16.21 -1.05 13.67
CA MET A 241 14.96 -1.80 13.89
C MET A 241 15.20 -3.07 14.72
N ALA A 242 16.28 -3.80 14.46
CA ALA A 242 16.67 -4.97 15.25
C ALA A 242 16.97 -4.57 16.71
N GLN A 243 17.68 -3.47 16.92
CA GLN A 243 17.93 -2.92 18.26
C GLN A 243 16.65 -2.47 19.00
N ILE A 244 15.62 -1.99 18.27
CA ILE A 244 14.29 -1.72 18.85
C ILE A 244 13.65 -3.03 19.31
N MET A 245 13.71 -4.09 18.50
CA MET A 245 13.10 -5.37 18.82
C MET A 245 13.74 -6.03 20.05
N ASP A 246 15.06 -5.93 20.20
CA ASP A 246 15.79 -6.40 21.41
C ASP A 246 15.29 -5.67 22.66
N ARG A 247 15.09 -4.35 22.57
CA ARG A 247 14.65 -3.52 23.71
C ARG A 247 13.17 -3.63 24.00
N ARG A 248 12.36 -4.20 23.10
CA ARG A 248 10.90 -4.23 23.21
C ARG A 248 10.35 -5.66 23.07
N PRO A 249 10.45 -6.49 24.14
CA PRO A 249 10.05 -7.90 24.10
C PRO A 249 8.60 -8.15 23.71
N ALA A 250 7.67 -7.22 24.00
CA ALA A 250 6.25 -7.37 23.65
C ALA A 250 5.92 -7.03 22.18
N VAL A 251 6.87 -6.49 21.42
CA VAL A 251 6.67 -6.16 20.00
C VAL A 251 6.90 -7.41 19.15
N GLY A 252 5.88 -7.77 18.38
CA GLY A 252 5.92 -8.87 17.43
C GLY A 252 6.24 -8.42 16.00
N LEU A 253 5.90 -7.18 15.64
CA LEU A 253 6.10 -6.65 14.29
C LEU A 253 6.34 -5.14 14.29
N LEU A 254 7.34 -4.71 13.52
CA LEU A 254 7.63 -3.31 13.17
C LEU A 254 7.48 -3.14 11.65
N GLN A 255 6.41 -2.48 11.20
CA GLN A 255 6.16 -2.14 9.80
C GLN A 255 6.78 -0.76 9.50
N THR A 256 7.68 -0.67 8.51
CA THR A 256 8.11 0.65 8.01
C THR A 256 7.11 1.21 7.00
N VAL A 257 7.32 2.46 6.55
CA VAL A 257 6.54 3.03 5.44
C VAL A 257 7.49 3.28 4.27
N PRO A 258 7.58 2.33 3.32
CA PRO A 258 8.49 2.43 2.18
C PRO A 258 8.22 3.68 1.36
N GLN A 259 9.29 4.33 0.92
CA GLN A 259 9.24 5.44 -0.01
C GLN A 259 9.43 4.92 -1.43
N VAL A 260 8.65 5.44 -2.37
CA VAL A 260 8.75 5.05 -3.78
C VAL A 260 10.10 5.51 -4.35
N ILE A 261 10.89 4.59 -4.91
CA ILE A 261 12.13 4.83 -5.67
C ILE A 261 11.97 4.40 -7.13
N GLY A 262 13.02 4.63 -7.94
CA GLY A 262 13.12 4.02 -9.27
C GLY A 262 12.16 4.61 -10.31
N ALA A 263 11.63 5.81 -10.08
CA ALA A 263 10.62 6.41 -10.95
C ALA A 263 11.18 6.83 -12.32
N ARG A 264 10.74 6.14 -13.39
CA ARG A 264 11.16 6.38 -14.78
C ARG A 264 10.07 7.08 -15.59
N THR A 265 8.85 6.54 -15.59
CA THR A 265 7.71 7.10 -16.34
C THR A 265 7.16 8.37 -15.70
N LEU A 266 6.39 9.17 -16.46
CA LEU A 266 5.65 10.31 -15.90
C LEU A 266 4.71 9.86 -14.77
N PHE A 267 4.04 8.72 -14.93
CA PHE A 267 3.14 8.14 -13.92
C PHE A 267 3.89 7.81 -12.62
N GLN A 268 5.03 7.11 -12.70
CA GLN A 268 5.81 6.78 -11.51
C GLN A 268 6.31 8.04 -10.80
N ARG A 269 6.81 9.03 -11.54
CA ARG A 269 7.28 10.30 -10.94
C ARG A 269 6.16 11.06 -10.27
N TRP A 270 5.00 11.10 -10.89
CA TRP A 270 3.80 11.69 -10.32
C TRP A 270 3.39 10.98 -9.02
N MET A 271 3.36 9.64 -8.99
CA MET A 271 3.03 8.87 -7.79
C MET A 271 4.11 8.95 -6.70
N GLN A 272 5.38 8.99 -7.08
CA GLN A 272 6.50 9.23 -6.18
C GLN A 272 6.38 10.59 -5.50
N PHE A 273 6.11 11.66 -6.27
CA PHE A 273 5.86 12.99 -5.72
C PHE A 273 4.63 13.02 -4.80
N ALA A 274 3.50 12.46 -5.26
CA ALA A 274 2.25 12.45 -4.50
C ALA A 274 2.38 11.71 -3.16
N SER A 275 3.03 10.54 -3.15
CA SER A 275 3.30 9.79 -1.90
C SER A 275 4.24 10.56 -0.97
N ARG A 276 5.27 11.23 -1.50
CA ARG A 276 6.22 11.99 -0.68
C ARG A 276 5.61 13.22 -0.01
N ILE A 277 4.64 13.88 -0.66
CA ILE A 277 4.01 15.11 -0.14
C ILE A 277 2.75 14.85 0.70
N TYR A 278 1.89 13.92 0.28
CA TYR A 278 0.61 13.65 0.97
C TYR A 278 0.74 12.51 1.99
N GLY A 279 1.69 11.58 1.79
CA GLY A 279 1.91 10.42 2.63
C GLY A 279 2.28 10.73 4.09
N PRO A 280 3.21 11.66 4.39
CA PRO A 280 3.63 11.92 5.77
C PRO A 280 2.50 12.23 6.74
N ILE A 281 1.58 13.13 6.37
CA ILE A 281 0.44 13.47 7.23
C ILE A 281 -0.55 12.31 7.33
N ALA A 282 -0.78 11.55 6.24
CA ALA A 282 -1.69 10.41 6.27
C ALA A 282 -1.16 9.30 7.20
N THR A 283 0.14 9.01 7.11
CA THR A 283 0.84 8.04 7.95
C THR A 283 0.90 8.47 9.41
N ALA A 284 1.22 9.74 9.68
CA ALA A 284 1.28 10.24 11.07
C ALA A 284 -0.09 10.15 11.75
N GLY A 285 -1.17 10.44 11.01
CA GLY A 285 -2.55 10.19 11.46
C GLY A 285 -2.78 8.73 11.81
N LEU A 286 -2.41 7.82 10.89
CA LEU A 286 -2.58 6.38 11.06
C LEU A 286 -1.82 5.87 12.30
N VAL A 287 -0.55 6.25 12.46
CA VAL A 287 0.28 5.91 13.61
C VAL A 287 -0.34 6.41 14.92
N TRP A 288 -0.91 7.62 14.91
CA TRP A 288 -1.47 8.25 16.11
C TRP A 288 -2.65 7.47 16.73
N TRP A 289 -3.57 6.94 15.92
CA TRP A 289 -4.76 6.22 16.42
C TRP A 289 -4.63 4.69 16.41
N SER A 290 -3.81 4.12 15.51
CA SER A 290 -3.64 2.66 15.43
C SER A 290 -2.83 2.12 16.60
N GLY A 291 -1.82 2.86 17.07
CA GLY A 291 -1.01 2.48 18.23
C GLY A 291 -0.47 1.05 18.11
N PRO A 292 -0.67 0.17 19.10
CA PRO A 292 -0.19 -1.21 19.04
C PRO A 292 -0.98 -2.14 18.14
N GLU A 293 -2.09 -1.69 17.55
CA GLU A 293 -2.88 -2.41 16.56
C GLU A 293 -2.61 -1.85 15.15
N ALA A 294 -1.36 -1.50 14.84
CA ALA A 294 -1.00 -1.06 13.50
C ALA A 294 -1.21 -2.19 12.47
N THR A 295 -1.25 -1.79 11.19
CA THR A 295 -1.39 -2.71 10.06
C THR A 295 -0.03 -3.23 9.62
N PHE A 296 -0.05 -4.36 8.90
CA PHE A 296 1.10 -4.93 8.23
C PHE A 296 0.86 -4.91 6.71
N TRP A 297 1.89 -4.58 5.92
CA TRP A 297 1.83 -4.43 4.45
C TRP A 297 2.67 -5.47 3.70
N GLY A 298 3.16 -6.49 4.41
CA GLY A 298 3.79 -7.66 3.78
C GLY A 298 5.29 -7.52 3.51
N HIS A 299 5.88 -6.33 3.57
CA HIS A 299 7.32 -6.13 3.32
C HIS A 299 7.89 -4.90 4.05
N ASN A 300 9.22 -4.78 4.02
CA ASN A 300 10.03 -3.81 4.77
C ASN A 300 9.62 -3.77 6.25
N ALA A 301 9.43 -4.96 6.81
CA ALA A 301 8.96 -5.15 8.17
C ALA A 301 9.81 -6.15 8.91
N LEU A 302 10.21 -5.78 10.13
CA LEU A 302 10.96 -6.64 11.03
C LEU A 302 10.00 -7.34 11.99
N ILE A 303 10.08 -8.66 12.02
CA ILE A 303 9.10 -9.54 12.65
C ILE A 303 9.81 -10.46 13.64
N ARG A 304 9.24 -10.64 14.83
CA ARG A 304 9.72 -11.63 15.79
C ARG A 304 9.30 -13.02 15.33
N VAL A 305 10.27 -13.88 15.03
CA VAL A 305 10.04 -15.19 14.40
C VAL A 305 9.13 -16.06 15.25
N ARG A 306 9.40 -16.17 16.55
CA ARG A 306 8.55 -16.90 17.49
C ARG A 306 7.10 -16.41 17.48
N ALA A 307 6.91 -15.09 17.55
CA ALA A 307 5.58 -14.48 17.59
C ALA A 307 4.78 -14.80 16.33
N PHE A 308 5.43 -14.72 15.18
CA PHE A 308 4.82 -15.00 13.88
C PHE A 308 4.54 -16.50 13.69
N ALA A 309 5.48 -17.38 14.05
CA ALA A 309 5.29 -18.82 13.91
C ALA A 309 4.11 -19.33 14.74
N GLU A 310 4.00 -18.90 16.01
CA GLU A 310 2.90 -19.34 16.86
C GLU A 310 1.55 -18.70 16.46
N SER A 311 1.57 -17.53 15.79
CA SER A 311 0.38 -16.71 15.50
C SER A 311 -0.17 -16.80 14.09
N CYS A 312 0.69 -16.93 13.08
CA CYS A 312 0.35 -16.61 11.69
C CYS A 312 0.23 -17.84 10.79
N GLY A 313 -0.07 -19.02 11.33
CA GLY A 313 -0.41 -20.19 10.51
C GLY A 313 -1.75 -20.00 9.80
N LEU A 314 -1.75 -19.51 8.57
CA LEU A 314 -2.98 -19.17 7.85
C LEU A 314 -3.73 -20.42 7.37
N PRO A 315 -5.04 -20.56 7.70
CA PRO A 315 -5.87 -21.63 7.16
C PRO A 315 -6.32 -21.32 5.72
N VAL A 316 -6.80 -22.35 5.04
CA VAL A 316 -7.60 -22.18 3.82
C VAL A 316 -9.04 -21.90 4.23
N LEU A 317 -9.61 -20.77 3.78
CA LEU A 317 -10.98 -20.40 4.14
C LEU A 317 -12.00 -21.31 3.44
N PRO A 318 -13.06 -21.74 4.15
CA PRO A 318 -14.10 -22.56 3.55
C PRO A 318 -14.90 -21.78 2.50
N GLY A 319 -15.52 -22.52 1.57
CA GLY A 319 -16.37 -21.95 0.53
C GLY A 319 -15.62 -21.53 -0.74
N GLN A 320 -16.33 -20.84 -1.64
CA GLN A 320 -15.82 -20.43 -2.94
C GLN A 320 -15.30 -18.98 -2.91
N PRO A 321 -14.37 -18.61 -3.81
CA PRO A 321 -14.01 -17.21 -4.03
C PRO A 321 -15.25 -16.33 -4.31
N PRO A 322 -15.28 -15.05 -3.92
CA PRO A 322 -14.16 -14.28 -3.37
C PRO A 322 -13.94 -14.41 -1.85
N PHE A 323 -14.84 -15.08 -1.12
CA PHE A 323 -14.78 -15.14 0.35
C PHE A 323 -14.05 -16.38 0.89
N GLY A 324 -13.99 -17.47 0.13
CA GLY A 324 -13.25 -18.69 0.46
C GLY A 324 -11.85 -18.77 -0.19
N GLY A 325 -11.14 -19.86 0.07
CA GLY A 325 -9.82 -20.17 -0.50
C GLY A 325 -8.63 -19.62 0.30
N THR A 326 -7.46 -19.63 -0.32
CA THR A 326 -6.24 -19.07 0.30
C THR A 326 -6.39 -17.58 0.53
N ILE A 327 -5.95 -17.11 1.70
CA ILE A 327 -5.99 -15.69 2.06
C ILE A 327 -5.00 -14.91 1.17
N MET A 328 -5.51 -13.98 0.37
CA MET A 328 -4.67 -13.26 -0.62
C MET A 328 -3.89 -12.10 0.02
N SER A 329 -4.59 -11.16 0.67
CA SER A 329 -3.99 -10.03 1.41
C SER A 329 -3.67 -10.47 2.84
N HIS A 330 -2.82 -11.49 2.95
CA HIS A 330 -2.51 -12.17 4.20
C HIS A 330 -1.90 -11.27 5.28
N ASP A 331 -1.13 -10.27 4.86
CA ASP A 331 -0.40 -9.34 5.71
C ASP A 331 -1.30 -8.65 6.76
N VAL A 332 -2.42 -8.07 6.34
CA VAL A 332 -3.36 -7.40 7.26
C VAL A 332 -3.97 -8.40 8.25
N VAL A 333 -4.19 -9.65 7.81
CA VAL A 333 -4.71 -10.73 8.66
C VAL A 333 -3.64 -11.20 9.66
N GLU A 334 -2.38 -11.30 9.25
CA GLU A 334 -1.25 -11.67 10.11
C GLU A 334 -1.01 -10.63 11.21
N ALA A 335 -1.17 -9.33 10.93
CA ALA A 335 -1.19 -8.30 11.97
C ALA A 335 -2.30 -8.53 13.00
N ALA A 336 -3.51 -8.87 12.54
CA ALA A 336 -4.64 -9.18 13.41
C ALA A 336 -4.38 -10.44 14.26
N LEU A 337 -3.72 -11.45 13.69
CA LEU A 337 -3.37 -12.69 14.39
C LEU A 337 -2.29 -12.49 15.45
N LEU A 338 -1.30 -11.64 15.18
CA LEU A 338 -0.32 -11.20 16.19
C LEU A 338 -1.04 -10.50 17.36
N ARG A 339 -1.94 -9.55 17.07
CA ARG A 339 -2.74 -8.88 18.11
C ARG A 339 -3.61 -9.83 18.91
N ARG A 340 -4.23 -10.80 18.25
CA ARG A 340 -5.04 -11.84 18.87
C ARG A 340 -4.26 -12.66 19.90
N ARG A 341 -2.94 -12.81 19.75
CA ARG A 341 -2.04 -13.44 20.74
C ARG A 341 -1.37 -12.47 21.72
N GLY A 342 -1.76 -11.20 21.69
CA GLY A 342 -1.25 -10.16 22.60
C GLY A 342 -0.01 -9.42 22.10
N TRP A 343 0.63 -9.86 21.00
CA TRP A 343 1.84 -9.24 20.44
C TRP A 343 1.56 -7.87 19.87
N ARG A 344 2.39 -6.87 20.15
CA ARG A 344 2.16 -5.51 19.65
C ARG A 344 2.68 -5.36 18.22
N VAL A 345 1.90 -4.69 17.39
CA VAL A 345 2.24 -4.36 16.00
C VAL A 345 2.35 -2.85 15.90
N HIS A 346 3.52 -2.35 15.52
CA HIS A 346 3.76 -0.90 15.38
C HIS A 346 4.16 -0.55 13.96
N MET A 347 3.77 0.65 13.55
CA MET A 347 4.26 1.27 12.34
C MET A 347 5.31 2.32 12.71
N VAL A 348 6.41 2.34 11.96
CA VAL A 348 7.56 3.22 12.20
C VAL A 348 7.76 4.10 10.98
N MET A 349 7.67 5.41 11.18
CA MET A 349 8.00 6.40 10.14
C MET A 349 9.51 6.61 10.12
N THR A 350 10.21 5.86 9.26
CA THR A 350 11.66 5.96 9.17
C THR A 350 12.18 6.18 7.76
N GLU A 351 13.36 6.77 7.67
CA GLU A 351 14.10 7.00 6.43
C GLU A 351 14.79 5.71 5.98
N ASP A 352 15.29 5.70 4.74
CA ASP A 352 16.04 4.59 4.15
C ASP A 352 15.27 3.25 4.12
N THR A 353 14.00 3.32 3.75
CA THR A 353 13.16 2.18 3.40
C THR A 353 12.42 2.48 2.10
N PHE A 354 12.56 1.61 1.11
CA PHE A 354 12.16 1.90 -0.26
C PHE A 354 11.48 0.73 -0.95
N GLU A 355 10.65 1.06 -1.94
CA GLU A 355 9.98 0.14 -2.86
C GLU A 355 9.84 0.76 -4.26
N GLU A 356 9.54 -0.04 -5.27
CA GLU A 356 9.21 0.48 -6.61
C GLU A 356 7.70 0.62 -6.81
N TYR A 357 7.31 1.52 -7.71
CA TYR A 357 5.91 1.71 -8.08
C TYR A 357 5.65 1.24 -9.51
N PRO A 358 4.46 0.67 -9.83
CA PRO A 358 4.12 0.23 -11.18
C PRO A 358 4.37 1.31 -12.26
N PRO A 359 4.90 0.94 -13.44
CA PRO A 359 5.33 1.90 -14.45
C PRO A 359 4.17 2.64 -15.12
N THR A 360 2.98 2.04 -15.20
CA THR A 360 1.82 2.66 -15.85
C THR A 360 0.55 2.52 -15.02
N MET A 361 -0.46 3.34 -15.32
CA MET A 361 -1.80 3.23 -14.70
C MET A 361 -2.43 1.85 -14.93
N ILE A 362 -2.10 1.18 -16.03
CA ILE A 362 -2.58 -0.17 -16.34
C ILE A 362 -1.93 -1.19 -15.38
N ASP A 363 -0.62 -1.13 -15.21
CA ASP A 363 0.09 -2.03 -14.29
C ASP A 363 -0.34 -1.80 -12.84
N ALA A 364 -0.61 -0.54 -12.49
CA ALA A 364 -1.20 -0.18 -11.21
C ALA A 364 -2.59 -0.81 -11.03
N ALA A 365 -3.48 -0.73 -12.02
CA ALA A 365 -4.80 -1.37 -11.97
C ALA A 365 -4.72 -2.90 -11.83
N VAL A 366 -3.77 -3.56 -12.51
CA VAL A 366 -3.56 -5.01 -12.37
C VAL A 366 -3.10 -5.38 -10.95
N ARG A 367 -2.21 -4.58 -10.36
CA ARG A 367 -1.82 -4.74 -8.94
C ARG A 367 -3.02 -4.52 -8.03
N ASP A 368 -3.75 -3.44 -8.25
CA ASP A 368 -4.89 -3.01 -7.44
C ASP A 368 -6.04 -4.03 -7.45
N ARG A 369 -6.31 -4.70 -8.58
CA ARG A 369 -7.28 -5.80 -8.66
C ARG A 369 -7.00 -6.93 -7.66
N ARG A 370 -5.72 -7.29 -7.47
CA ARG A 370 -5.33 -8.36 -6.52
C ARG A 370 -5.60 -7.93 -5.08
N TRP A 371 -5.30 -6.67 -4.76
CA TRP A 371 -5.59 -6.08 -3.45
C TRP A 371 -7.09 -5.93 -3.23
N ALA A 372 -7.86 -5.55 -4.25
CA ALA A 372 -9.32 -5.48 -4.18
C ALA A 372 -9.93 -6.84 -3.83
N GLN A 373 -9.46 -7.91 -4.48
CA GLN A 373 -9.93 -9.26 -4.20
C GLN A 373 -9.62 -9.69 -2.76
N GLY A 374 -8.40 -9.47 -2.27
CA GLY A 374 -8.04 -9.77 -0.88
C GLY A 374 -8.83 -8.95 0.14
N ASN A 375 -9.02 -7.65 -0.10
CA ASN A 375 -9.80 -6.80 0.79
C ASN A 375 -11.29 -7.17 0.82
N LEU A 376 -11.88 -7.60 -0.30
CA LEU A 376 -13.24 -8.15 -0.28
C LEU A 376 -13.31 -9.46 0.52
N GLN A 377 -12.31 -10.33 0.38
CA GLN A 377 -12.22 -11.59 1.14
C GLN A 377 -12.21 -11.32 2.65
N HIS A 378 -11.57 -10.23 3.09
CA HIS A 378 -11.50 -9.84 4.50
C HIS A 378 -12.85 -9.55 5.16
N LEU A 379 -13.91 -9.25 4.38
CA LEU A 379 -15.26 -9.10 4.93
C LEU A 379 -15.74 -10.38 5.63
N ALA A 380 -15.33 -11.56 5.15
CA ALA A 380 -15.63 -12.84 5.80
C ALA A 380 -14.91 -13.00 7.15
N LEU A 381 -13.82 -12.25 7.38
CA LEU A 381 -12.97 -12.32 8.57
C LEU A 381 -13.38 -11.32 9.66
N LEU A 382 -14.35 -10.44 9.41
CA LEU A 382 -14.84 -9.49 10.42
C LEU A 382 -15.39 -10.16 11.68
N HIS A 383 -15.90 -11.39 11.53
CA HIS A 383 -16.44 -12.20 12.62
C HIS A 383 -15.41 -13.15 13.24
N ALA A 384 -14.14 -13.12 12.79
CA ALA A 384 -13.11 -13.99 13.33
C ALA A 384 -12.93 -13.78 14.85
N SER A 385 -12.86 -14.90 15.56
CA SER A 385 -12.74 -14.92 17.02
C SER A 385 -11.40 -14.33 17.48
N GLY A 386 -11.46 -13.52 18.53
CA GLY A 386 -10.28 -12.89 19.14
C GLY A 386 -9.66 -11.74 18.35
N PHE A 387 -10.19 -11.37 17.19
CA PHE A 387 -9.72 -10.18 16.47
C PHE A 387 -10.09 -8.93 17.24
N HIS A 388 -9.08 -8.09 17.51
CA HIS A 388 -9.29 -6.80 18.14
C HIS A 388 -10.14 -5.90 17.21
N TRP A 389 -11.00 -5.06 17.80
CA TRP A 389 -11.97 -4.27 17.03
C TRP A 389 -11.31 -3.29 16.04
N ILE A 390 -10.10 -2.81 16.34
CA ILE A 390 -9.31 -1.99 15.41
C ILE A 390 -8.87 -2.76 14.17
N ASN A 391 -8.43 -4.00 14.33
CA ASN A 391 -8.10 -4.83 13.19
C ASN A 391 -9.35 -5.10 12.34
N ARG A 392 -10.52 -5.29 12.97
CA ARG A 392 -11.80 -5.39 12.24
C ARG A 392 -12.14 -4.09 11.49
N LEU A 393 -11.92 -2.93 12.12
CA LEU A 393 -12.07 -1.63 11.47
C LEU A 393 -11.13 -1.49 10.27
N GLN A 394 -9.86 -1.89 10.38
CA GLN A 394 -8.90 -1.86 9.28
C GLN A 394 -9.32 -2.78 8.11
N LEU A 395 -9.79 -4.00 8.41
CA LEU A 395 -10.33 -4.92 7.39
C LEU A 395 -11.56 -4.33 6.69
N LEU A 396 -12.46 -3.70 7.46
CA LEU A 396 -13.65 -3.03 6.92
C LEU A 396 -13.26 -1.82 6.05
N LEU A 397 -12.34 -0.97 6.51
CA LEU A 397 -11.87 0.20 5.77
C LEU A 397 -11.17 -0.20 4.47
N GLY A 398 -10.37 -1.28 4.51
CA GLY A 398 -9.73 -1.84 3.32
C GLY A 398 -10.75 -2.28 2.26
N ALA A 399 -11.81 -3.01 2.67
CA ALA A 399 -12.90 -3.37 1.78
C ALA A 399 -13.71 -2.15 1.30
N ALA A 400 -14.02 -1.23 2.21
CA ALA A 400 -14.81 -0.03 1.93
C ALA A 400 -14.10 0.90 0.94
N GLY A 401 -12.76 0.99 0.96
CA GLY A 401 -11.98 1.74 -0.01
C GLY A 401 -12.24 1.30 -1.46
N TYR A 402 -12.40 0.00 -1.70
CA TYR A 402 -12.76 -0.52 -3.02
C TYR A 402 -14.26 -0.40 -3.32
N LEU A 403 -15.12 -0.68 -2.33
CA LEU A 403 -16.58 -0.56 -2.48
C LEU A 403 -17.05 0.89 -2.69
N ALA A 404 -16.24 1.89 -2.32
CA ALA A 404 -16.55 3.28 -2.58
C ALA A 404 -16.71 3.58 -4.08
N SER A 405 -15.90 2.97 -4.95
CA SER A 405 -15.94 3.20 -6.40
C SER A 405 -17.30 2.87 -7.06
N PRO A 406 -17.87 1.66 -6.89
CA PRO A 406 -19.21 1.38 -7.40
C PRO A 406 -20.29 2.22 -6.70
N LEU A 407 -20.13 2.56 -5.42
CA LEU A 407 -21.07 3.43 -4.72
C LEU A 407 -21.07 4.87 -5.28
N TRP A 408 -19.91 5.42 -5.63
CA TRP A 408 -19.81 6.73 -6.31
C TRP A 408 -20.47 6.69 -7.69
N LEU A 409 -20.25 5.64 -8.47
CA LEU A 409 -20.92 5.48 -9.78
C LEU A 409 -22.44 5.33 -9.63
N LEU A 410 -22.90 4.64 -8.58
CA LEU A 410 -24.32 4.54 -8.27
C LEU A 410 -24.90 5.89 -7.86
N LEU A 411 -24.19 6.66 -7.03
CA LEU A 411 -24.58 8.03 -6.66
C LEU A 411 -24.70 8.94 -7.89
N ILE A 412 -23.74 8.88 -8.82
CA ILE A 412 -23.78 9.61 -10.09
C ILE A 412 -25.00 9.15 -10.90
N THR A 413 -25.24 7.85 -11.00
CA THR A 413 -26.37 7.30 -11.75
C THR A 413 -27.71 7.78 -11.21
N VAL A 414 -27.91 7.71 -9.88
CA VAL A 414 -29.13 8.22 -9.23
C VAL A 414 -29.27 9.72 -9.47
N SER A 415 -28.18 10.49 -9.35
CA SER A 415 -28.19 11.94 -9.59
C SER A 415 -28.55 12.32 -11.04
N VAL A 416 -28.05 11.55 -12.02
CA VAL A 416 -28.41 11.71 -13.45
C VAL A 416 -29.89 11.40 -13.67
N VAL A 417 -30.41 10.32 -13.08
CA VAL A 417 -31.83 9.94 -13.19
C VAL A 417 -32.73 11.03 -12.61
N GLN A 418 -32.41 11.55 -11.40
CA GLN A 418 -33.15 12.66 -10.80
C GLN A 418 -33.14 13.88 -11.71
N ALA A 419 -31.96 14.27 -12.21
CA ALA A 419 -31.81 15.45 -13.06
C ALA A 419 -32.59 15.35 -14.39
N VAL A 420 -32.56 14.19 -15.05
CA VAL A 420 -33.31 13.95 -16.30
C VAL A 420 -34.82 13.97 -16.07
N ARG A 421 -35.29 13.57 -14.87
CA ARG A 421 -36.71 13.63 -14.49
C ARG A 421 -37.16 15.00 -13.98
N GLY A 422 -36.23 15.95 -13.81
CA GLY A 422 -36.51 17.24 -13.19
C GLY A 422 -36.74 17.17 -11.68
N GLU A 423 -36.32 16.09 -11.01
CA GLU A 423 -36.38 15.94 -9.55
C GLU A 423 -35.31 16.84 -8.90
N ARG A 424 -35.63 17.42 -7.72
CA ARG A 424 -34.64 18.11 -6.89
C ARG A 424 -33.69 17.10 -6.27
N GLY A 425 -32.39 17.36 -6.37
CA GLY A 425 -31.37 16.41 -5.94
C GLY A 425 -30.06 17.08 -5.53
N LEU A 426 -29.00 16.26 -5.44
CA LEU A 426 -27.67 16.67 -4.98
C LEU A 426 -27.09 17.90 -5.72
N MET A 427 -27.43 18.07 -7.00
CA MET A 427 -26.84 19.09 -7.89
C MET A 427 -27.80 20.24 -8.26
N SER A 428 -29.03 20.22 -7.73
CA SER A 428 -30.11 21.16 -8.10
C SER A 428 -30.85 21.77 -6.90
N GLY A 429 -30.48 21.44 -5.66
CA GLY A 429 -31.12 21.94 -4.44
C GLY A 429 -30.46 23.19 -3.83
N ASP A 430 -31.16 23.88 -2.92
CA ASP A 430 -30.67 25.10 -2.28
C ASP A 430 -29.39 24.90 -1.45
N SER A 431 -29.17 23.67 -0.95
CA SER A 431 -27.98 23.30 -0.17
C SER A 431 -26.74 22.94 -1.00
N THR A 432 -26.82 23.03 -2.34
CA THR A 432 -25.77 22.61 -3.28
C THR A 432 -24.41 23.27 -2.98
N GLY A 433 -24.40 24.55 -2.59
CA GLY A 433 -23.18 25.28 -2.23
C GLY A 433 -22.47 24.71 -1.00
N THR A 434 -23.21 24.40 0.06
CA THR A 434 -22.69 23.81 1.30
C THR A 434 -22.13 22.42 1.04
N VAL A 435 -22.88 21.57 0.34
CA VAL A 435 -22.44 20.20 0.03
C VAL A 435 -21.19 20.21 -0.84
N LEU A 436 -21.12 21.11 -1.84
CA LEU A 436 -19.90 21.28 -2.65
C LEU A 436 -18.73 21.73 -1.79
N PHE A 437 -18.90 22.76 -0.97
CA PHE A 437 -17.81 23.26 -0.12
C PHE A 437 -17.28 22.15 0.80
N VAL A 438 -18.18 21.41 1.47
CA VAL A 438 -17.79 20.29 2.32
C VAL A 438 -17.09 19.20 1.51
N THR A 439 -17.61 18.84 0.33
CA THR A 439 -16.98 17.84 -0.55
C THR A 439 -15.57 18.25 -0.96
N LEU A 440 -15.39 19.50 -1.41
CA LEU A 440 -14.09 20.04 -1.79
C LEU A 440 -13.14 20.12 -0.61
N ALA A 441 -13.62 20.54 0.57
CA ALA A 441 -12.82 20.60 1.79
C ALA A 441 -12.34 19.20 2.21
N LEU A 442 -13.22 18.19 2.17
CA LEU A 442 -12.85 16.82 2.51
C LEU A 442 -11.91 16.18 1.47
N LEU A 443 -12.11 16.47 0.19
CA LEU A 443 -11.33 15.88 -0.91
C LEU A 443 -9.95 16.54 -1.09
N PHE A 444 -9.90 17.88 -1.09
CA PHE A 444 -8.68 18.64 -1.34
C PHE A 444 -7.99 19.13 -0.05
N GLY A 445 -8.68 19.11 1.09
CA GLY A 445 -8.11 19.46 2.39
C GLY A 445 -6.86 18.65 2.74
N PRO A 446 -6.84 17.31 2.59
CA PRO A 446 -5.65 16.52 2.86
C PRO A 446 -4.49 16.90 1.93
N LYS A 447 -4.77 17.17 0.65
CA LYS A 447 -3.76 17.64 -0.30
C LYS A 447 -3.18 18.99 0.15
N LEU A 448 -4.04 19.94 0.51
CA LEU A 448 -3.64 21.25 1.01
C LEU A 448 -2.77 21.14 2.27
N LEU A 449 -3.21 20.35 3.26
CA LEU A 449 -2.44 20.13 4.50
C LEU A 449 -1.08 19.48 4.22
N GLY A 450 -1.01 18.56 3.25
CA GLY A 450 0.25 17.93 2.84
C GLY A 450 1.22 18.95 2.23
N VAL A 451 0.71 19.84 1.37
CA VAL A 451 1.49 20.95 0.80
C VAL A 451 1.94 21.92 1.89
N LEU A 452 1.06 22.31 2.82
CA LEU A 452 1.41 23.21 3.92
C LEU A 452 2.51 22.60 4.80
N HIS A 453 2.39 21.30 5.13
CA HIS A 453 3.42 20.59 5.88
C HIS A 453 4.74 20.54 5.11
N ALA A 454 4.73 20.17 3.82
CA ALA A 454 5.94 20.07 3.01
C ALA A 454 6.62 21.41 2.76
N VAL A 455 5.85 22.51 2.67
CA VAL A 455 6.41 23.86 2.57
C VAL A 455 6.93 24.34 3.92
N ALA A 456 6.33 23.96 5.05
CA ALA A 456 6.81 24.34 6.37
C ALA A 456 8.10 23.59 6.77
N ASP A 457 8.21 22.30 6.44
CA ASP A 457 9.38 21.49 6.71
C ASP A 457 10.56 21.91 5.82
N VAL A 458 11.61 22.48 6.42
CA VAL A 458 12.78 23.00 5.70
C VAL A 458 13.54 21.90 4.95
N ARG A 459 13.65 20.70 5.53
CA ARG A 459 14.41 19.59 4.95
C ARG A 459 13.63 19.07 3.74
N LEU A 460 12.35 18.74 3.91
CA LEU A 460 11.48 18.25 2.84
C LEU A 460 11.31 19.29 1.71
N ARG A 461 11.08 20.56 2.05
CA ARG A 461 10.96 21.65 1.05
C ARG A 461 12.19 21.75 0.15
N ARG A 462 13.40 21.73 0.74
CA ARG A 462 14.66 21.81 -0.02
C ARG A 462 14.86 20.58 -0.89
N SER A 463 14.55 19.41 -0.33
CA SER A 463 14.71 18.11 -0.97
C SER A 463 13.78 17.95 -2.19
N MET A 464 12.62 18.61 -2.19
CA MET A 464 11.69 18.69 -3.32
C MET A 464 11.92 19.88 -4.26
N GLY A 465 13.06 20.57 -4.15
CA GLY A 465 13.44 21.65 -5.06
C GLY A 465 12.84 23.04 -4.75
N GLY A 466 12.24 23.22 -3.58
CA GLY A 466 11.71 24.49 -3.06
C GLY A 466 10.19 24.69 -3.25
N THR A 467 9.64 25.72 -2.61
CA THR A 467 8.19 26.03 -2.64
C THR A 467 7.64 26.15 -4.06
N SER A 468 8.34 26.84 -4.97
CA SER A 468 7.90 27.01 -6.35
C SER A 468 7.84 25.69 -7.14
N ALA A 469 8.79 24.77 -6.90
CA ALA A 469 8.76 23.45 -7.53
C ALA A 469 7.58 22.61 -7.00
N ILE A 470 7.34 22.65 -5.70
CA ILE A 470 6.19 22.00 -5.05
C ILE A 470 4.88 22.54 -5.63
N LEU A 471 4.66 23.85 -5.62
CA LEU A 471 3.39 24.45 -6.07
C LEU A 471 3.12 24.18 -7.55
N ARG A 472 4.13 24.25 -8.43
CA ARG A 472 3.96 23.91 -9.85
C ARG A 472 3.67 22.43 -10.07
N SER A 473 4.27 21.56 -9.26
CA SER A 473 4.00 20.12 -9.29
C SER A 473 2.56 19.81 -8.83
N VAL A 474 2.10 20.47 -7.77
CA VAL A 474 0.71 20.36 -7.27
C VAL A 474 -0.30 20.89 -8.31
N ALA A 475 0.02 22.01 -8.97
CA ALA A 475 -0.80 22.56 -10.04
C ALA A 475 -0.96 21.60 -11.23
N LEU A 476 -0.02 20.66 -11.43
CA LEU A 476 -0.12 19.59 -12.43
C LEU A 476 -0.79 18.32 -11.86
N ASP A 477 -0.49 17.96 -10.62
CA ASP A 477 -1.08 16.81 -9.90
C ASP A 477 -2.60 16.94 -9.74
N VAL A 478 -3.13 18.13 -9.42
CA VAL A 478 -4.57 18.30 -9.17
C VAL A 478 -5.41 18.00 -10.43
N PRO A 479 -5.14 18.58 -11.61
CA PRO A 479 -5.83 18.22 -12.83
C PRO A 479 -5.62 16.75 -13.23
N LEU A 480 -4.39 16.23 -13.11
CA LEU A 480 -4.08 14.83 -13.43
C LEU A 480 -4.88 13.84 -12.57
N SER A 481 -4.88 14.05 -11.24
CA SER A 481 -5.64 13.21 -10.31
C SER A 481 -7.14 13.33 -10.53
N THR A 482 -7.64 14.54 -10.82
CA THR A 482 -9.06 14.77 -11.12
C THR A 482 -9.50 14.04 -12.39
N LEU A 483 -8.69 14.06 -13.46
CA LEU A 483 -9.00 13.35 -14.71
C LEU A 483 -8.82 11.83 -14.59
N ALA A 484 -7.86 11.37 -13.78
CA ALA A 484 -7.59 9.95 -13.58
C ALA A 484 -8.62 9.26 -12.66
N ALA A 485 -9.17 9.97 -11.67
CA ALA A 485 -10.05 9.39 -10.65
C ALA A 485 -11.31 8.69 -11.22
N PRO A 486 -12.08 9.27 -12.16
CA PRO A 486 -13.21 8.59 -12.79
C PRO A 486 -12.81 7.29 -13.49
N ALA A 487 -11.64 7.30 -14.15
CA ALA A 487 -11.16 6.14 -14.86
C ALA A 487 -10.72 5.02 -13.90
N ILE A 488 -10.07 5.38 -12.79
CA ILE A 488 -9.73 4.45 -11.71
C ILE A 488 -11.00 3.87 -11.09
N ALA A 489 -11.99 4.70 -10.75
CA ALA A 489 -13.24 4.27 -10.13
C ALA A 489 -14.03 3.28 -11.03
N LEU A 490 -14.10 3.56 -12.33
CA LEU A 490 -14.74 2.64 -13.28
C LEU A 490 -13.95 1.34 -13.45
N THR A 491 -12.61 1.40 -13.54
CA THR A 491 -11.77 0.20 -13.61
C THR A 491 -11.95 -0.67 -12.36
N GLN A 492 -11.89 -0.10 -11.17
CA GLN A 492 -12.13 -0.81 -9.91
C GLN A 492 -13.53 -1.43 -9.89
N THR A 493 -14.56 -0.72 -10.36
CA THR A 493 -15.92 -1.27 -10.45
C THR A 493 -16.00 -2.46 -11.40
N ILE A 494 -15.39 -2.36 -12.58
CA ILE A 494 -15.28 -3.48 -13.52
C ILE A 494 -14.56 -4.66 -12.86
N ASP A 495 -13.50 -4.38 -12.10
CA ASP A 495 -12.73 -5.40 -11.42
C ASP A 495 -13.52 -6.13 -10.34
N LEU A 496 -14.26 -5.39 -9.51
CA LEU A 496 -15.15 -5.95 -8.49
C LEU A 496 -16.26 -6.80 -9.10
N ILE A 497 -16.87 -6.35 -10.21
CA ILE A 497 -17.84 -7.18 -10.97
C ILE A 497 -17.15 -8.44 -11.49
N GLY A 498 -15.92 -8.34 -11.98
CA GLY A 498 -15.11 -9.48 -12.42
C GLY A 498 -14.81 -10.47 -11.29
N ILE A 499 -14.47 -9.96 -10.09
CA ILE A 499 -14.21 -10.76 -8.89
C ILE A 499 -15.49 -11.48 -8.44
N ALA A 500 -16.62 -10.77 -8.38
CA ALA A 500 -17.92 -11.35 -8.04
C ALA A 500 -18.35 -12.44 -9.04
N ARG A 501 -17.99 -12.29 -10.32
CA ARG A 501 -18.20 -13.29 -11.38
C ARG A 501 -17.11 -14.36 -11.45
N GLN A 502 -16.19 -14.41 -10.48
CA GLN A 502 -15.06 -15.34 -10.43
C GLN A 502 -14.20 -15.38 -11.71
N ARG A 503 -14.13 -14.26 -12.45
CA ARG A 503 -13.28 -14.17 -13.63
C ARG A 503 -11.83 -14.18 -13.19
N ARG A 504 -11.05 -15.10 -13.75
CA ARG A 504 -9.60 -15.17 -13.54
C ARG A 504 -8.99 -13.83 -13.96
N ALA A 505 -8.10 -13.29 -13.13
CA ALA A 505 -7.26 -12.18 -13.55
C ALA A 505 -6.36 -12.70 -14.68
N GLU A 506 -6.43 -12.10 -15.86
CA GLU A 506 -5.45 -12.37 -16.90
C GLU A 506 -4.09 -11.85 -16.41
N TRP A 507 -3.18 -12.79 -16.12
CA TRP A 507 -1.81 -12.47 -15.74
C TRP A 507 -1.07 -12.08 -17.02
N GLN A 508 -0.98 -10.78 -17.29
CA GLN A 508 -0.09 -10.29 -18.33
C GLN A 508 1.24 -9.91 -17.70
N PRO A 509 2.38 -10.34 -18.26
CA PRO A 509 3.68 -9.92 -17.77
C PRO A 509 3.74 -8.39 -17.75
N GLN A 510 4.17 -7.84 -16.62
CA GLN A 510 4.39 -6.40 -16.47
C GLN A 510 5.39 -5.96 -17.54
N ASN A 511 5.05 -4.91 -18.28
CA ASN A 511 5.95 -4.36 -19.28
C ASN A 511 7.00 -3.50 -18.54
N ARG A 512 8.04 -4.15 -18.00
CA ARG A 512 9.06 -3.51 -17.14
C ARG A 512 10.05 -2.64 -17.91
N ARG A 513 10.10 -2.76 -19.24
CA ARG A 513 10.94 -1.95 -20.13
C ARG A 513 10.15 -1.68 -21.42
N GLY A 514 9.76 -0.43 -21.69
CA GLY A 514 9.01 -0.14 -22.91
C GLY A 514 8.64 1.32 -23.10
N ASP A 515 9.26 1.94 -24.12
CA ASP A 515 8.90 3.24 -24.69
C ASP A 515 7.40 3.29 -25.03
N SER A 516 6.63 4.05 -24.24
CA SER A 516 5.25 4.49 -24.49
C SER A 516 4.23 3.47 -25.00
N LEU A 517 3.13 3.29 -24.26
CA LEU A 517 2.01 2.46 -24.71
C LEU A 517 1.35 3.05 -25.98
N ALA A 518 1.26 2.25 -27.05
CA ALA A 518 0.53 2.62 -28.26
C ALA A 518 -0.98 2.73 -27.97
N LEU A 519 -1.63 3.78 -28.50
CA LEU A 519 -3.05 4.04 -28.25
C LEU A 519 -3.94 2.87 -28.71
N ALA A 520 -3.56 2.20 -29.81
CA ALA A 520 -4.23 1.01 -30.31
C ALA A 520 -4.28 -0.14 -29.28
N ALA A 521 -3.28 -0.26 -28.40
CA ALA A 521 -3.27 -1.26 -27.33
C ALA A 521 -4.10 -0.82 -26.10
N ILE A 522 -4.31 0.50 -25.92
CA ILE A 522 -5.05 1.07 -24.80
C ILE A 522 -6.56 1.06 -25.06
N LEU A 523 -6.98 1.44 -26.27
CA LEU A 523 -8.40 1.63 -26.63
C LEU A 523 -9.29 0.42 -26.29
N PRO A 524 -8.92 -0.84 -26.60
CA PRO A 524 -9.75 -2.00 -26.25
C PRO A 524 -10.00 -2.15 -24.74
N ARG A 525 -9.04 -1.74 -23.91
CA ARG A 525 -9.14 -1.79 -22.43
C ARG A 525 -10.03 -0.68 -21.88
N TYR A 526 -10.03 0.49 -22.52
CA TYR A 526 -10.76 1.68 -22.08
C TYR A 526 -12.09 1.91 -22.82
N ARG A 527 -12.57 0.95 -23.61
CA ARG A 527 -13.83 1.07 -24.37
C ARG A 527 -15.06 1.38 -23.48
N TRP A 528 -15.12 0.81 -22.27
CA TRP A 528 -16.22 1.05 -21.35
C TRP A 528 -16.16 2.45 -20.74
N HIS A 529 -14.94 2.95 -20.50
CA HIS A 529 -14.70 4.33 -20.07
C HIS A 529 -15.17 5.33 -21.11
N LEU A 530 -14.76 5.14 -22.36
CA LEU A 530 -15.22 5.96 -23.49
C LEU A 530 -16.73 5.87 -23.68
N GLY A 531 -17.31 4.67 -23.63
CA GLY A 531 -18.75 4.47 -23.77
C GLY A 531 -19.57 5.20 -22.71
N LEU A 532 -19.16 5.11 -21.44
CA LEU A 532 -19.81 5.84 -20.35
C LEU A 532 -19.62 7.36 -20.48
N GLY A 533 -18.42 7.81 -20.85
CA GLY A 533 -18.15 9.22 -21.11
C GLY A 533 -19.01 9.79 -22.24
N LEU A 534 -19.16 9.05 -23.34
CA LEU A 534 -20.01 9.44 -24.48
C LEU A 534 -21.50 9.47 -24.09
N LEU A 535 -21.94 8.51 -23.26
CA LEU A 535 -23.31 8.50 -22.74
C LEU A 535 -23.59 9.74 -21.88
N LEU A 536 -22.71 10.06 -20.92
CA LEU A 536 -22.86 11.25 -20.09
C LEU A 536 -22.84 12.53 -20.93
N LEU A 537 -21.97 12.60 -21.93
CA LEU A 537 -21.92 13.72 -22.86
C LEU A 537 -23.24 13.86 -23.64
N ALA A 538 -23.79 12.77 -24.17
CA ALA A 538 -25.05 12.78 -24.91
C ALA A 538 -26.26 13.21 -24.06
N LEU A 539 -26.23 12.97 -22.75
CA LEU A 539 -27.28 13.39 -21.82
C LEU A 539 -27.18 14.87 -21.41
N THR A 540 -26.08 15.56 -21.73
CA THR A 540 -25.85 16.98 -21.37
C THR A 540 -27.02 17.92 -21.68
N PRO A 541 -27.68 17.84 -22.87
CA PRO A 541 -28.80 18.73 -23.18
C PRO A 541 -30.02 18.57 -22.27
N LEU A 542 -30.18 17.38 -21.64
CA LEU A 542 -31.32 17.08 -20.76
C LEU A 542 -31.09 17.56 -19.33
N MET A 543 -29.83 17.78 -18.93
CA MET A 543 -29.45 18.08 -17.56
C MET A 543 -28.26 19.07 -17.51
N PRO A 544 -28.37 20.28 -18.09
CA PRO A 544 -27.23 21.16 -18.32
C PRO A 544 -26.49 21.56 -17.04
N LEU A 545 -27.21 21.80 -15.95
CA LEU A 545 -26.60 22.10 -14.65
C LEU A 545 -25.82 20.89 -14.14
N THR A 546 -26.45 19.72 -14.01
CA THR A 546 -25.81 18.47 -13.57
C THR A 546 -24.64 18.07 -14.46
N ALA A 547 -24.72 18.31 -15.77
CA ALA A 547 -23.64 18.03 -16.70
C ALA A 547 -22.40 18.90 -16.44
N LEU A 548 -22.56 20.15 -16.00
CA LEU A 548 -21.44 20.99 -15.56
C LEU A 548 -20.75 20.42 -14.32
N TRP A 549 -21.53 19.92 -13.36
CA TRP A 549 -21.01 19.23 -12.17
C TRP A 549 -20.27 17.95 -12.52
N LEU A 550 -20.79 17.19 -13.49
CA LEU A 550 -20.19 15.95 -13.98
C LEU A 550 -19.08 16.19 -15.00
N ALA A 551 -18.77 17.44 -15.39
CA ALA A 551 -17.77 17.73 -16.42
C ALA A 551 -16.40 17.10 -16.12
N PRO A 552 -15.85 17.14 -14.89
CA PRO A 552 -14.60 16.44 -14.58
C PRO A 552 -14.69 14.93 -14.77
N VAL A 553 -15.85 14.32 -14.45
CA VAL A 553 -16.11 12.89 -14.64
C VAL A 553 -16.17 12.55 -16.12
N THR A 554 -17.00 13.26 -16.88
CA THR A 554 -17.19 13.06 -18.33
C THR A 554 -15.88 13.26 -19.09
N LEU A 555 -15.15 14.35 -18.82
CA LEU A 555 -13.86 14.62 -19.45
C LEU A 555 -12.80 13.60 -19.03
N GLY A 556 -12.74 13.21 -17.75
CA GLY A 556 -11.81 12.20 -17.26
C GLY A 556 -11.99 10.85 -17.95
N LEU A 557 -13.25 10.42 -18.16
CA LEU A 557 -13.57 9.18 -18.87
C LEU A 557 -13.26 9.25 -20.37
N LEU A 558 -13.59 10.37 -21.04
CA LEU A 558 -13.31 10.55 -22.47
C LEU A 558 -11.82 10.67 -22.77
N LEU A 559 -11.07 11.33 -21.89
CA LEU A 559 -9.63 11.57 -22.06
C LEU A 559 -8.77 10.45 -21.46
N SER A 560 -9.36 9.46 -20.78
CA SER A 560 -8.59 8.43 -20.07
C SER A 560 -7.57 7.70 -20.96
N PRO A 561 -7.84 7.33 -22.23
CA PRO A 561 -6.82 6.67 -23.06
C PRO A 561 -5.61 7.56 -23.32
N LEU A 562 -5.82 8.87 -23.49
CA LEU A 562 -4.77 9.85 -23.72
C LEU A 562 -3.96 10.10 -22.45
N VAL A 563 -4.63 10.23 -21.30
CA VAL A 563 -3.97 10.39 -20.00
C VAL A 563 -3.08 9.17 -19.71
N VAL A 564 -3.58 7.97 -19.95
CA VAL A 564 -2.82 6.71 -19.74
C VAL A 564 -1.61 6.63 -20.66
N GLN A 565 -1.79 6.93 -21.95
CA GLN A 565 -0.68 6.96 -22.90
C GLN A 565 0.39 7.98 -22.50
N TRP A 566 -0.04 9.19 -22.16
CA TRP A 566 0.86 10.29 -21.82
C TRP A 566 1.64 10.00 -20.54
N THR A 567 0.97 9.53 -19.50
CA THR A 567 1.58 9.22 -18.20
C THR A 567 2.47 7.98 -18.25
N ALA A 568 2.22 7.02 -19.15
CA ALA A 568 3.10 5.87 -19.37
C ALA A 568 4.46 6.22 -20.01
N SER A 569 4.68 7.45 -20.46
CA SER A 569 5.89 7.83 -21.20
C SER A 569 7.09 8.16 -20.29
N GLU A 570 8.21 7.49 -20.51
CA GLU A 570 9.51 7.85 -19.91
C GLU A 570 10.05 9.17 -20.44
N ARG A 571 9.85 9.47 -21.74
CA ARG A 571 10.27 10.75 -22.33
C ARG A 571 9.65 11.93 -21.58
N TRP A 572 8.36 11.84 -21.28
CA TRP A 572 7.68 12.85 -20.47
C TRP A 572 8.14 12.84 -19.03
N GLY A 573 8.40 11.67 -18.44
CA GLY A 573 9.06 11.54 -17.14
C GLY A 573 10.39 12.30 -17.05
N ARG A 574 11.27 12.12 -18.04
CA ARG A 574 12.55 12.86 -18.13
C ARG A 574 12.35 14.36 -18.30
N ARG A 575 11.37 14.79 -19.11
CA ARG A 575 11.06 16.22 -19.32
C ARG A 575 10.55 16.91 -18.07
N VAL A 576 9.63 16.30 -17.32
CA VAL A 576 9.12 16.91 -16.08
C VAL A 576 10.23 17.01 -15.03
N ALA A 577 11.10 16.01 -14.94
CA ALA A 577 12.27 16.04 -14.07
C ALA A 577 13.23 17.17 -14.45
N ALA A 578 13.55 17.32 -15.74
CA ALA A 578 14.38 18.43 -16.23
C ALA A 578 13.74 19.81 -15.97
N GLY A 579 12.41 19.90 -16.04
CA GLY A 579 11.63 21.08 -15.70
C GLY A 579 11.48 21.35 -14.20
N ARG A 580 12.11 20.53 -13.33
CA ARG A 580 11.98 20.59 -11.86
C ARG A 580 10.54 20.40 -11.36
N LEU A 581 9.76 19.59 -12.07
CA LEU A 581 8.41 19.15 -11.67
C LEU A 581 8.47 17.71 -11.17
N PHE A 582 7.63 17.40 -10.17
CA PHE A 582 7.62 16.11 -9.48
C PHE A 582 9.00 15.68 -8.95
N LEU A 583 9.78 16.65 -8.45
CA LEU A 583 11.07 16.39 -7.82
C LEU A 583 10.88 15.79 -6.42
N THR A 584 11.70 14.80 -6.11
CA THR A 584 11.83 14.22 -4.77
C THR A 584 13.29 13.95 -4.45
N ASP A 585 13.59 13.80 -3.17
CA ASP A 585 14.90 13.49 -2.61
C ASP A 585 15.23 12.00 -2.57
N VAL A 586 14.19 11.21 -2.74
CA VAL A 586 14.25 9.77 -2.92
C VAL A 586 14.75 9.53 -4.34
N GLY A 587 16.08 9.55 -4.47
CA GLY A 587 16.77 9.36 -5.74
C GLY A 587 16.48 7.99 -6.36
N VAL A 588 17.22 7.66 -7.42
CA VAL A 588 17.39 6.26 -7.78
C VAL A 588 18.61 5.80 -7.00
N PRO A 589 18.50 5.10 -5.85
CA PRO A 589 19.55 4.15 -5.55
C PRO A 589 19.52 3.20 -6.73
N GLU A 590 20.46 3.32 -7.66
CA GLU A 590 20.72 2.23 -8.60
C GLU A 590 21.62 1.29 -7.81
N PRO A 591 21.10 0.17 -7.25
CA PRO A 591 22.00 -0.88 -6.86
C PRO A 591 22.79 -1.20 -8.13
N GLN A 592 24.12 -1.13 -8.05
CA GLN A 592 24.93 -1.54 -9.20
C GLN A 592 24.55 -2.98 -9.52
N PRO A 593 24.08 -3.27 -10.74
CA PRO A 593 23.78 -4.64 -11.13
C PRO A 593 25.01 -5.47 -10.83
N LEU A 594 24.83 -6.63 -10.18
CA LEU A 594 25.95 -7.55 -10.06
C LEU A 594 26.41 -7.85 -11.49
N PRO A 595 27.72 -7.72 -11.79
CA PRO A 595 28.24 -8.11 -13.10
C PRO A 595 28.14 -9.63 -13.18
N ILE A 596 26.96 -10.12 -13.58
CA ILE A 596 26.78 -11.49 -14.03
C ILE A 596 27.56 -11.52 -15.34
N LEU A 597 28.64 -12.30 -15.38
CA LEU A 597 29.49 -12.44 -16.57
C LEU A 597 28.58 -12.62 -17.80
N GLU A 598 28.69 -11.72 -18.78
CA GLU A 598 28.10 -11.85 -20.11
C GLU A 598 28.71 -13.09 -20.79
N GLY A 599 28.21 -14.27 -20.42
CA GLY A 599 28.87 -15.53 -20.71
C GLY A 599 27.92 -16.72 -20.62
N ALA A 600 26.66 -16.55 -21.00
CA ALA A 600 25.71 -17.67 -21.20
C ALA A 600 24.58 -17.40 -22.21
N THR A 601 24.54 -16.23 -22.86
CA THR A 601 23.54 -15.88 -23.88
C THR A 601 24.10 -15.86 -25.31
N GLY A 602 25.20 -16.56 -25.55
CA GLY A 602 25.62 -16.89 -26.90
C GLY A 602 24.90 -18.14 -27.39
N HIS A 603 23.63 -18.03 -27.80
CA HIS A 603 22.95 -18.82 -28.85
C HIS A 603 21.44 -18.55 -28.83
N ARG A 604 21.01 -17.58 -29.64
CA ARG A 604 19.72 -17.56 -30.35
C ARG A 604 19.77 -16.39 -31.34
N ALA A 605 20.28 -16.70 -32.53
CA ALA A 605 19.95 -15.97 -33.75
C ALA A 605 18.52 -16.32 -34.18
#